data_AF-A0A2H0MJ48-F1
#
_entry.id   AF-A0A2H0MJ48-F1
#
_cell.length_a   1.000
_cell.length_b   1.000
_cell.length_c   1.000
_cell.angle_alpha   90.00
_cell.angle_beta   90.00
_cell.angle_gamma   90.00
#
_symmetry.space_group_name_H-M   'P 1'
#
loop_
_entity.id
_entity.type
_entity.pdbx_description
1 polymer ?
#
loop_
_entity_poly.entity_id
_entity_poly.type
_entity_poly.pdbx_seq_one_letter_code
_entity_poly.pdbx_strand_id
1 'polypeptide(L)'
;MTRPLPVNSEITDWDQDAFREITSTLLNAEQMERIISPAQVFPNLDTVVALHWHAEFVPMELIRRRINSTFPNKKRELIIPTDHNLLRTYDGEYSGVEVDCYSPEFNRKVQLLIHFKNEKLEHAAAFRAMLDHTHNYRSSQLFELFDSILDPRWDFRLRDAARATGADEDLMTFVQIIAKKLRTLLFENMDRLPRDQVKNRLLANYCDQLREFYDDRIINRAQYLIQMVKRVVKRNFNHQYFYETREIIEEARALGGGIVIPHPEQFWPVLLADYDVDGYEVWNPQSQEYTEFLINVVARQNKSRSREQRPLLIFLGDDTHMGEKSKPPEHQNKEKSARQIGVQTAWDDIAITKSLCAANMDRNKLIDEYSSRLG
;
A
#
# COMPACT_ATOMS: atom_id res chain seq x y z
N MET A 1 -2.65 -33.68 -17.28
CA MET A 1 -4.08 -34.05 -17.21
C MET A 1 -4.78 -32.96 -16.42
N THR A 2 -5.62 -32.15 -17.06
CA THR A 2 -6.39 -31.08 -16.41
C THR A 2 -7.54 -31.72 -15.60
N ARG A 3 -7.62 -31.43 -14.30
CA ARG A 3 -8.75 -31.91 -13.48
C ARG A 3 -10.00 -31.08 -13.81
N PRO A 4 -11.15 -31.71 -14.14
CA PRO A 4 -12.42 -31.00 -14.16
C PRO A 4 -12.77 -30.55 -12.73
N LEU A 5 -13.64 -29.53 -12.63
CA LEU A 5 -14.26 -29.18 -11.36
C LEU A 5 -15.10 -30.39 -10.86
N PRO A 6 -15.05 -30.79 -9.57
CA PRO A 6 -14.59 -30.02 -8.41
C PRO A 6 -13.29 -30.52 -7.72
N VAL A 7 -12.70 -29.62 -6.92
CA VAL A 7 -11.53 -29.83 -6.06
C VAL A 7 -11.88 -30.76 -4.90
N ASN A 8 -10.93 -31.59 -4.45
CA ASN A 8 -11.07 -32.30 -3.17
C ASN A 8 -11.34 -31.29 -2.03
N SER A 9 -12.45 -31.42 -1.32
CA SER A 9 -12.80 -30.52 -0.22
C SER A 9 -11.96 -30.68 1.05
N GLU A 10 -11.27 -31.81 1.19
CA GLU A 10 -10.39 -32.08 2.33
C GLU A 10 -9.04 -31.36 2.17
N ILE A 11 -8.51 -30.91 3.31
CA ILE A 11 -7.18 -30.31 3.39
C ILE A 11 -6.13 -31.41 3.24
N THR A 12 -5.20 -31.24 2.31
CA THR A 12 -4.10 -32.17 2.06
C THR A 12 -2.76 -31.59 2.55
N ASP A 13 -1.71 -32.40 2.53
CA ASP A 13 -0.35 -31.94 2.81
C ASP A 13 0.10 -30.83 1.84
N TRP A 14 -0.33 -30.92 0.57
CA TRP A 14 -0.08 -29.86 -0.41
C TRP A 14 -0.73 -28.53 -0.01
N ASP A 15 -1.96 -28.56 0.54
CA ASP A 15 -2.62 -27.35 1.00
C ASP A 15 -1.84 -26.68 2.15
N GLN A 16 -1.26 -27.49 3.04
CA GLN A 16 -0.39 -27.02 4.12
C GLN A 16 0.91 -26.40 3.58
N ASP A 17 1.53 -27.02 2.57
CA ASP A 17 2.73 -26.50 1.90
C ASP A 17 2.45 -25.17 1.18
N ALA A 18 1.39 -25.14 0.36
CA ALA A 18 0.97 -23.92 -0.35
C ALA A 18 0.64 -22.79 0.64
N PHE A 19 0.00 -23.09 1.76
CA PHE A 19 -0.27 -22.11 2.82
C PHE A 19 1.01 -21.60 3.47
N ARG A 20 1.96 -22.48 3.80
CA ARG A 20 3.29 -22.08 4.31
C ARG A 20 4.01 -21.17 3.34
N GLU A 21 3.97 -21.48 2.04
CA GLU A 21 4.63 -20.69 1.02
C GLU A 21 4.04 -19.28 0.91
N ILE A 22 2.72 -19.15 0.78
CA ILE A 22 2.08 -17.83 0.60
C ILE A 22 2.08 -16.94 1.85
N THR A 23 2.40 -17.51 3.02
CA THR A 23 2.52 -16.79 4.31
C THR A 23 3.97 -16.64 4.77
N SER A 24 4.92 -17.23 4.05
CA SER A 24 6.34 -17.14 4.39
C SER A 24 6.86 -15.72 4.21
N THR A 25 7.57 -15.22 5.22
CA THR A 25 8.37 -14.00 5.15
C THR A 25 9.85 -14.28 4.91
N LEU A 26 10.23 -15.56 4.82
CA LEU A 26 11.61 -15.97 4.60
C LEU A 26 11.95 -15.85 3.12
N LEU A 27 13.04 -15.14 2.84
CA LEU A 27 13.58 -14.95 1.50
C LEU A 27 14.67 -15.99 1.24
N ASN A 28 14.54 -16.73 0.13
CA ASN A 28 15.62 -17.59 -0.35
C ASN A 28 16.71 -16.77 -1.08
N ALA A 29 17.84 -17.41 -1.42
CA ALA A 29 18.97 -16.74 -2.07
C ALA A 29 18.62 -16.05 -3.39
N GLU A 30 17.78 -16.68 -4.21
CA GLU A 30 17.36 -16.12 -5.50
C GLU A 30 16.45 -14.89 -5.30
N GLN A 31 15.53 -14.94 -4.34
CA GLN A 31 14.67 -13.81 -4.00
C GLN A 31 15.48 -12.64 -3.44
N MET A 32 16.46 -12.91 -2.58
CA MET A 32 17.37 -11.88 -2.07
C MET A 32 18.16 -11.23 -3.20
N GLU A 33 18.72 -12.03 -4.12
CA GLU A 33 19.45 -11.53 -5.28
C GLU A 33 18.56 -10.64 -6.17
N ARG A 34 17.33 -11.08 -6.44
CA ARG A 34 16.35 -10.30 -7.22
C ARG A 34 15.99 -8.96 -6.54
N ILE A 35 15.90 -8.95 -5.22
CA ILE A 35 15.62 -7.73 -4.45
C ILE A 35 16.79 -6.75 -4.55
N ILE A 36 18.04 -7.20 -4.43
CA ILE A 36 19.19 -6.28 -4.41
C ILE A 36 19.64 -5.82 -5.81
N SER A 37 19.19 -6.52 -6.86
CA SER A 37 19.53 -6.24 -8.26
C SER A 37 18.42 -5.42 -8.95
N PRO A 38 18.56 -4.08 -9.04
CA PRO A 38 17.56 -3.26 -9.71
C PRO A 38 17.59 -3.45 -11.22
N ALA A 39 16.42 -3.33 -11.86
CA ALA A 39 16.30 -3.46 -13.31
C ALA A 39 16.91 -2.25 -14.06
N GLN A 40 17.01 -1.10 -13.39
CA GLN A 40 17.54 0.14 -13.93
C GLN A 40 18.41 0.82 -12.87
N VAL A 41 19.48 1.48 -13.33
CA VAL A 41 20.43 2.22 -12.49
C VAL A 41 20.47 3.67 -12.96
N PHE A 42 20.47 4.60 -12.02
CA PHE A 42 20.38 6.04 -12.24
C PHE A 42 21.63 6.73 -11.67
N PRO A 43 22.79 6.61 -12.33
CA PRO A 43 24.06 7.11 -11.80
C PRO A 43 24.15 8.65 -11.78
N ASN A 44 23.27 9.34 -12.51
CA ASN A 44 23.24 10.79 -12.61
C ASN A 44 22.26 11.44 -11.62
N LEU A 45 21.44 10.66 -10.92
CA LEU A 45 20.53 11.19 -9.91
C LEU A 45 21.26 11.30 -8.58
N ASP A 46 21.69 12.51 -8.23
CA ASP A 46 22.47 12.77 -7.01
C ASP A 46 21.62 13.10 -5.77
N THR A 47 20.33 13.40 -5.97
CA THR A 47 19.38 13.79 -4.92
C THR A 47 18.15 12.88 -4.99
N VAL A 48 17.92 12.09 -3.95
CA VAL A 48 16.87 11.05 -3.92
C VAL A 48 15.81 11.39 -2.87
N VAL A 49 14.53 11.38 -3.26
CA VAL A 49 13.40 11.56 -2.33
C VAL A 49 12.46 10.38 -2.48
N ALA A 50 12.10 9.75 -1.37
CA ALA A 50 11.12 8.66 -1.35
C ALA A 50 10.35 8.70 -0.03
N LEU A 51 9.14 9.28 -0.06
CA LEU A 51 8.32 9.53 1.12
C LEU A 51 7.01 8.74 1.11
N HIS A 52 6.83 7.88 0.11
CA HIS A 52 5.66 7.03 -0.02
C HIS A 52 6.06 5.73 -0.70
N TRP A 53 6.40 4.73 0.11
CA TRP A 53 6.79 3.40 -0.35
C TRP A 53 6.63 2.36 0.77
N HIS A 54 6.50 1.10 0.39
CA HIS A 54 6.11 -0.02 1.24
C HIS A 54 7.23 -1.05 1.31
N ALA A 55 7.74 -1.26 2.52
CA ALA A 55 8.71 -2.29 2.85
C ALA A 55 8.11 -3.70 2.75
N GLU A 56 6.86 -3.83 3.20
CA GLU A 56 6.17 -5.09 3.37
C GLU A 56 7.03 -6.04 4.24
N PHE A 57 7.31 -7.26 3.77
CA PHE A 57 8.11 -8.24 4.53
C PHE A 57 9.61 -8.20 4.18
N VAL A 58 10.03 -7.33 3.27
CA VAL A 58 11.43 -7.29 2.81
C VAL A 58 12.31 -6.61 3.87
N PRO A 59 13.42 -7.24 4.31
CA PRO A 59 14.33 -6.64 5.27
C PRO A 59 14.93 -5.32 4.79
N MET A 60 15.03 -4.32 5.68
CA MET A 60 15.55 -2.98 5.36
C MET A 60 16.99 -3.02 4.83
N GLU A 61 17.79 -3.98 5.28
CA GLU A 61 19.17 -4.15 4.78
C GLU A 61 19.20 -4.41 3.26
N LEU A 62 18.34 -5.31 2.77
CA LEU A 62 18.26 -5.62 1.35
C LEU A 62 17.73 -4.44 0.54
N ILE A 63 16.77 -3.70 1.10
CA ILE A 63 16.24 -2.48 0.48
C ILE A 63 17.32 -1.41 0.37
N ARG A 64 18.12 -1.21 1.42
CA ARG A 64 19.26 -0.28 1.40
C ARG A 64 20.27 -0.65 0.32
N ARG A 65 20.61 -1.94 0.20
CA ARG A 65 21.48 -2.44 -0.88
C ARG A 65 20.88 -2.12 -2.24
N ARG A 66 19.59 -2.37 -2.45
CA ARG A 66 18.89 -2.04 -3.70
C ARG A 66 18.94 -0.54 -4.02
N ILE A 67 18.64 0.33 -3.05
CA ILE A 67 18.66 1.79 -3.23
C ILE A 67 20.08 2.26 -3.58
N ASN A 68 21.11 1.73 -2.92
CA ASN A 68 22.50 2.00 -3.23
C ASN A 68 22.89 1.54 -4.65
N SER A 69 22.44 0.36 -5.06
CA SER A 69 22.63 -0.14 -6.43
C SER A 69 21.88 0.68 -7.47
N THR A 70 20.70 1.22 -7.11
CA THR A 70 19.85 2.03 -8.01
C THR A 70 20.46 3.42 -8.20
N PHE A 71 21.02 4.02 -7.14
CA PHE A 71 21.60 5.37 -7.15
C PHE A 71 23.03 5.34 -6.59
N PRO A 72 24.01 4.85 -7.38
CA PRO A 72 25.37 4.63 -6.89
C PRO A 72 26.11 5.93 -6.50
N ASN A 73 25.72 7.07 -7.07
CA ASN A 73 26.37 8.36 -6.87
C ASN A 73 25.50 9.37 -6.09
N LYS A 74 24.42 8.92 -5.43
CA LYS A 74 23.60 9.84 -4.63
C LYS A 74 24.44 10.49 -3.53
N LYS A 75 24.23 11.78 -3.33
CA LYS A 75 24.91 12.62 -2.32
C LYS A 75 23.94 13.09 -1.25
N ARG A 76 22.67 13.19 -1.60
CA ARG A 76 21.62 13.70 -0.73
C ARG A 76 20.39 12.82 -0.83
N GLU A 77 19.77 12.51 0.30
CA GLU A 77 18.54 11.73 0.31
C GLU A 77 17.58 12.13 1.43
N LEU A 78 16.30 11.87 1.19
CA LEU A 78 15.27 11.80 2.23
C LEU A 78 14.35 10.63 1.91
N ILE A 79 14.52 9.52 2.63
CA ILE A 79 13.84 8.25 2.37
C ILE A 79 13.13 7.81 3.64
N ILE A 80 11.79 7.85 3.61
CA ILE A 80 10.94 7.49 4.75
C ILE A 80 9.90 6.45 4.29
N PRO A 81 9.89 5.23 4.86
CA PRO A 81 8.93 4.18 4.50
C PRO A 81 7.55 4.46 5.11
N THR A 82 6.49 3.98 4.46
CA THR A 82 5.09 4.23 4.86
C THR A 82 4.21 3.00 4.67
N ASP A 83 4.50 1.91 5.37
CA ASP A 83 3.62 0.73 5.33
C ASP A 83 2.24 1.05 5.93
N HIS A 84 1.20 0.38 5.43
CA HIS A 84 -0.17 0.55 5.93
C HIS A 84 -0.31 0.24 7.42
N ASN A 85 -0.58 1.28 8.22
CA ASN A 85 -0.82 1.25 9.66
C ASN A 85 0.30 0.58 10.46
N LEU A 86 1.52 0.59 9.93
CA LEU A 86 2.69 0.04 10.59
C LEU A 86 3.85 1.01 10.48
N LEU A 87 4.33 1.49 11.64
CA LEU A 87 5.51 2.35 11.71
C LEU A 87 6.75 1.60 11.21
N ARG A 88 7.44 2.20 10.25
CA ARG A 88 8.68 1.67 9.66
C ARG A 88 9.79 2.70 9.74
N THR A 89 11.01 2.21 9.84
CA THR A 89 12.24 3.01 9.93
C THR A 89 13.25 2.49 8.90
N TYR A 90 13.88 3.37 8.13
CA TYR A 90 14.83 2.97 7.08
C TYR A 90 16.31 3.18 7.46
N ASP A 91 16.67 4.31 8.08
CA ASP A 91 18.07 4.67 8.41
C ASP A 91 18.30 5.05 9.88
N GLY A 92 17.27 4.93 10.72
CA GLY A 92 17.37 5.27 12.13
C GLY A 92 17.19 6.77 12.44
N GLU A 93 16.99 7.63 11.43
CA GLU A 93 16.66 9.04 11.64
C GLU A 93 15.15 9.29 11.60
N TYR A 94 14.48 8.77 10.56
CA TYR A 94 13.04 8.98 10.35
C TYR A 94 12.24 7.68 10.33
N SER A 95 10.99 7.80 10.76
CA SER A 95 9.98 6.77 10.65
C SER A 95 8.75 7.29 9.94
N GLY A 96 8.05 6.41 9.24
CA GLY A 96 6.80 6.74 8.58
C GLY A 96 5.77 5.63 8.64
N VAL A 97 4.53 6.02 8.33
CA VAL A 97 3.36 5.13 8.27
C VAL A 97 2.33 5.72 7.32
N GLU A 98 1.64 4.88 6.54
CA GLU A 98 0.42 5.27 5.83
C GLU A 98 -0.80 4.84 6.64
N VAL A 99 -1.54 5.78 7.21
CA VAL A 99 -2.65 5.51 8.12
C VAL A 99 -3.98 5.55 7.38
N ASP A 100 -4.80 4.50 7.50
CA ASP A 100 -6.20 4.54 7.09
C ASP A 100 -7.05 5.28 8.12
N CYS A 101 -7.77 6.31 7.69
CA CYS A 101 -8.63 7.13 8.53
C CYS A 101 -10.05 7.18 7.97
N TYR A 102 -11.00 7.54 8.81
CA TYR A 102 -12.35 7.92 8.38
C TYR A 102 -12.43 9.44 8.23
N SER A 103 -13.00 9.91 7.12
CA SER A 103 -13.46 11.30 7.01
C SER A 103 -14.98 11.32 7.10
N PRO A 104 -15.55 11.82 8.22
CA PRO A 104 -16.98 11.99 8.37
C PRO A 104 -17.57 12.93 7.31
N GLU A 105 -16.85 14.00 6.96
CA GLU A 105 -17.33 15.03 6.02
C GLU A 105 -17.63 14.47 4.62
N PHE A 106 -16.90 13.43 4.20
CA PHE A 106 -17.09 12.79 2.90
C PHE A 106 -17.59 11.35 2.99
N ASN A 107 -17.91 10.91 4.21
CA ASN A 107 -18.33 9.56 4.55
C ASN A 107 -17.50 8.48 3.83
N ARG A 108 -16.17 8.58 3.89
CA ARG A 108 -15.27 7.68 3.18
C ARG A 108 -13.97 7.46 3.94
N LYS A 109 -13.27 6.39 3.57
CA LYS A 109 -11.89 6.16 3.97
C LYS A 109 -10.97 7.17 3.25
N VAL A 110 -10.09 7.81 4.00
CA VAL A 110 -8.95 8.58 3.50
C VAL A 110 -7.66 7.99 4.06
N GLN A 111 -6.52 8.34 3.50
CA GLN A 111 -5.22 7.90 3.99
C GLN A 111 -4.34 9.12 4.26
N LEU A 112 -3.43 8.98 5.22
CA LEU A 112 -2.44 10.00 5.56
C LEU A 112 -1.07 9.36 5.57
N LEU A 113 -0.06 10.00 4.97
CA LEU A 113 1.33 9.68 5.25
C LEU A 113 1.76 10.50 6.44
N ILE A 114 2.24 9.83 7.49
CA ILE A 114 2.69 10.48 8.70
C ILE A 114 4.14 10.13 8.91
N HIS A 115 4.97 11.15 9.04
CA HIS A 115 6.41 11.04 9.15
C HIS A 115 6.89 11.66 10.46
N PHE A 116 7.84 11.01 11.11
CA PHE A 116 8.40 11.46 12.37
C PHE A 116 9.91 11.35 12.33
N LYS A 117 10.59 12.25 13.04
CA LYS A 117 11.92 11.93 13.54
C LYS A 117 11.81 10.92 14.67
N ASN A 118 12.70 9.94 14.70
CA ASN A 118 12.55 8.77 15.57
C ASN A 118 12.49 9.09 17.06
N GLU A 119 13.25 10.10 17.52
CA GLU A 119 13.25 10.56 18.92
C GLU A 119 11.85 10.98 19.40
N LYS A 120 10.99 11.47 18.50
CA LYS A 120 9.63 11.90 18.83
C LYS A 120 8.68 10.73 19.10
N LEU A 121 9.07 9.50 18.72
CA LEU A 121 8.23 8.31 18.87
C LEU A 121 8.42 7.57 20.20
N GLU A 122 9.30 8.04 21.08
CA GLU A 122 9.54 7.45 22.40
C GLU A 122 8.29 7.48 23.30
N HIS A 123 7.45 8.51 23.14
CA HIS A 123 6.23 8.72 23.94
C HIS A 123 4.93 8.59 23.13
N ALA A 124 4.98 8.00 21.94
CA ALA A 124 3.85 7.87 21.01
C ALA A 124 2.90 6.71 21.35
N ALA A 125 2.61 6.45 22.63
CA ALA A 125 1.83 5.29 23.05
C ALA A 125 0.38 5.31 22.51
N ALA A 126 -0.28 6.47 22.55
CA ALA A 126 -1.63 6.63 22.02
C ALA A 126 -1.65 6.47 20.49
N PHE A 127 -0.77 7.17 19.77
CA PHE A 127 -0.60 6.97 18.32
C PHE A 127 -0.37 5.50 17.93
N ARG A 128 0.52 4.78 18.63
CA ARG A 128 0.76 3.34 18.37
C ARG A 128 -0.49 2.49 18.58
N ALA A 129 -1.26 2.77 19.63
CA ALA A 129 -2.54 2.10 19.87
C ALA A 129 -3.56 2.39 18.76
N MET A 130 -3.59 3.62 18.22
CA MET A 130 -4.43 3.96 17.08
C MET A 130 -4.06 3.15 15.83
N LEU A 131 -2.75 3.04 15.54
CA LEU A 131 -2.25 2.23 14.43
C LEU A 131 -2.60 0.75 14.61
N ASP A 132 -2.41 0.19 15.79
CA ASP A 132 -2.72 -1.22 16.09
C ASP A 132 -4.21 -1.52 15.90
N HIS A 133 -5.09 -0.64 16.38
CA HIS A 133 -6.53 -0.76 16.18
C HIS A 133 -6.89 -0.75 14.69
N THR A 134 -6.40 0.25 13.94
CA THR A 134 -6.63 0.38 12.50
C THR A 134 -6.09 -0.82 11.72
N HIS A 135 -4.90 -1.31 12.09
CA HIS A 135 -4.29 -2.49 11.50
C HIS A 135 -5.16 -3.75 11.72
N ASN A 136 -5.57 -4.01 12.97
CA ASN A 136 -6.44 -5.14 13.31
C ASN A 136 -7.79 -5.07 12.57
N TYR A 137 -8.39 -3.87 12.53
CA TYR A 137 -9.64 -3.68 11.82
C TYR A 137 -9.48 -3.90 10.32
N ARG A 138 -8.39 -3.43 9.70
CA ARG A 138 -8.10 -3.71 8.28
C ARG A 138 -7.95 -5.21 8.01
N SER A 139 -7.33 -5.97 8.91
CA SER A 139 -7.20 -7.43 8.79
C SER A 139 -8.55 -8.16 8.85
N SER A 140 -9.57 -7.57 9.49
CA SER A 140 -10.93 -8.13 9.51
C SER A 140 -11.56 -8.27 8.11
N GLN A 141 -11.11 -7.46 7.14
CA GLN A 141 -11.59 -7.54 5.76
C GLN A 141 -11.38 -8.90 5.10
N LEU A 142 -10.36 -9.66 5.52
CA LEU A 142 -10.11 -10.99 4.98
C LEU A 142 -11.18 -11.96 5.49
N PHE A 143 -11.57 -11.84 6.75
CA PHE A 143 -12.64 -12.64 7.33
C PHE A 143 -13.99 -12.28 6.74
N GLU A 144 -14.27 -10.99 6.50
CA GLU A 144 -15.46 -10.58 5.75
C GLU A 144 -15.49 -11.11 4.31
N LEU A 145 -14.31 -11.23 3.67
CA LEU A 145 -14.20 -11.87 2.36
C LEU A 145 -14.55 -13.36 2.43
N PHE A 146 -14.06 -14.08 3.43
CA PHE A 146 -14.45 -15.47 3.63
C PHE A 146 -15.95 -15.61 3.92
N ASP A 147 -16.50 -14.81 4.82
CA ASP A 147 -17.92 -14.85 5.15
C ASP A 147 -18.79 -14.50 3.94
N SER A 148 -18.36 -13.56 3.09
CA SER A 148 -19.09 -13.21 1.86
C SER A 148 -19.10 -14.32 0.80
N ILE A 149 -18.21 -15.31 0.92
CA ILE A 149 -18.14 -16.48 0.02
C ILE A 149 -18.83 -17.70 0.65
N LEU A 150 -18.68 -17.88 1.96
CA LEU A 150 -19.01 -19.12 2.67
C LEU A 150 -20.30 -19.06 3.49
N ASP A 151 -20.69 -17.87 3.98
CA ASP A 151 -21.84 -17.72 4.87
C ASP A 151 -23.12 -17.45 4.08
N PRO A 152 -24.17 -18.29 4.22
CA PRO A 152 -25.45 -18.09 3.53
C PRO A 152 -26.10 -16.73 3.77
N ARG A 153 -25.82 -16.08 4.93
CA ARG A 153 -26.33 -14.73 5.23
C ARG A 153 -25.86 -13.68 4.22
N TRP A 154 -24.70 -13.90 3.62
CA TRP A 154 -24.06 -13.01 2.66
C TRP A 154 -24.07 -13.53 1.23
N ASP A 155 -24.84 -14.59 0.94
CA ASP A 155 -24.88 -15.25 -0.39
C ASP A 155 -25.17 -14.28 -1.54
N PHE A 156 -25.96 -13.22 -1.27
CA PHE A 156 -26.21 -12.16 -2.25
C PHE A 156 -24.92 -11.48 -2.75
N ARG A 157 -23.86 -11.37 -1.93
CA ARG A 157 -22.58 -10.77 -2.31
C ARG A 157 -21.84 -11.65 -3.33
N LEU A 158 -21.81 -12.97 -3.10
CA LEU A 158 -21.22 -13.93 -4.03
C LEU A 158 -22.00 -13.97 -5.34
N ARG A 159 -23.34 -14.04 -5.27
CA ARG A 159 -24.20 -14.02 -6.47
C ARG A 159 -24.09 -12.72 -7.26
N ASP A 160 -23.98 -11.58 -6.59
CA ASP A 160 -23.78 -10.30 -7.27
C ASP A 160 -22.46 -10.29 -8.05
N ALA A 161 -21.38 -10.75 -7.42
CA ALA A 161 -20.09 -10.93 -8.08
C ALA A 161 -20.17 -11.94 -9.24
N ALA A 162 -20.86 -13.06 -9.08
CA ALA A 162 -21.01 -14.08 -10.11
C ALA A 162 -21.77 -13.55 -11.35
N ARG A 163 -22.84 -12.78 -11.15
CA ARG A 163 -23.56 -12.10 -12.24
C ARG A 163 -22.65 -11.12 -12.99
N ALA A 164 -21.81 -10.38 -12.27
CA ALA A 164 -20.90 -9.42 -12.89
C ALA A 164 -19.76 -10.07 -13.69
N THR A 165 -19.36 -11.30 -13.33
CA THR A 165 -18.25 -12.02 -13.99
C THR A 165 -18.70 -13.08 -14.99
N GLY A 166 -19.99 -13.43 -15.02
CA GLY A 166 -20.48 -14.62 -15.74
C GLY A 166 -19.95 -15.92 -15.14
N ALA A 167 -19.76 -15.96 -13.82
CA ALA A 167 -19.42 -17.20 -13.12
C ALA A 167 -20.64 -18.12 -13.04
N ASP A 168 -20.41 -19.39 -13.34
CA ASP A 168 -21.37 -20.48 -13.19
C ASP A 168 -21.30 -21.08 -11.77
N GLU A 169 -22.25 -21.96 -11.45
CA GLU A 169 -22.33 -22.63 -10.14
C GLU A 169 -21.09 -23.49 -9.85
N ASP A 170 -20.47 -24.09 -10.86
CA ASP A 170 -19.25 -24.88 -10.70
C ASP A 170 -18.07 -23.99 -10.27
N LEU A 171 -17.91 -22.81 -10.88
CA LEU A 171 -16.87 -21.85 -10.49
C LEU A 171 -17.12 -21.24 -9.12
N MET A 172 -18.38 -20.98 -8.76
CA MET A 172 -18.74 -20.55 -7.40
C MET A 172 -18.38 -21.62 -6.37
N THR A 173 -18.76 -22.86 -6.62
CA THR A 173 -18.45 -24.01 -5.76
C THR A 173 -16.94 -24.20 -5.61
N PHE A 174 -16.18 -24.04 -6.71
CA PHE A 174 -14.72 -24.07 -6.69
C PHE A 174 -14.14 -23.01 -5.75
N VAL A 175 -14.56 -21.75 -5.88
CA VAL A 175 -14.08 -20.65 -5.03
C VAL A 175 -14.49 -20.87 -3.57
N GLN A 176 -15.67 -21.42 -3.30
CA GLN A 176 -16.11 -21.77 -1.95
C GLN A 176 -15.24 -22.85 -1.32
N ILE A 177 -14.88 -23.91 -2.04
CA ILE A 177 -13.98 -24.96 -1.53
C ILE A 177 -12.62 -24.37 -1.17
N ILE A 178 -12.05 -23.55 -2.06
CA ILE A 178 -10.75 -22.89 -1.84
C ILE A 178 -10.81 -21.95 -0.63
N ALA A 179 -11.85 -21.13 -0.54
CA ALA A 179 -12.05 -20.21 0.58
C ALA A 179 -12.20 -20.97 1.91
N LYS A 180 -12.92 -22.10 1.91
CA LYS A 180 -13.09 -22.95 3.10
C LYS A 180 -11.78 -23.56 3.58
N LYS A 181 -10.97 -24.10 2.66
CA LYS A 181 -9.64 -24.64 2.97
C LYS A 181 -8.74 -23.57 3.58
N LEU A 182 -8.60 -22.44 2.89
CA LEU A 182 -7.73 -21.36 3.35
C LEU A 182 -8.20 -20.78 4.69
N ARG A 183 -9.51 -20.59 4.89
CA ARG A 183 -10.05 -20.13 6.18
C ARG A 183 -9.65 -21.08 7.30
N THR A 184 -9.78 -22.39 7.07
CA THR A 184 -9.43 -23.42 8.07
C THR A 184 -7.94 -23.39 8.40
N LEU A 185 -7.08 -23.40 7.37
CA LEU A 185 -5.62 -23.29 7.53
C LEU A 185 -5.20 -22.02 8.28
N LEU A 186 -5.87 -20.90 7.99
CA LEU A 186 -5.63 -19.63 8.66
C LEU A 186 -5.98 -19.70 10.15
N PHE A 187 -7.12 -20.28 10.51
CA PHE A 187 -7.52 -20.44 11.91
C PHE A 187 -6.58 -21.40 12.68
N GLU A 188 -6.16 -22.50 12.05
CA GLU A 188 -5.24 -23.48 12.66
C GLU A 188 -3.83 -22.92 12.92
N ASN A 189 -3.42 -21.88 12.18
CA ASN A 189 -2.07 -21.32 12.25
C ASN A 189 -2.02 -19.88 12.75
N MET A 190 -3.15 -19.29 13.15
CA MET A 190 -3.25 -17.85 13.45
C MET A 190 -2.24 -17.38 14.51
N ASP A 191 -2.02 -18.20 15.54
CA ASP A 191 -1.10 -17.89 16.65
C ASP A 191 0.38 -17.85 16.23
N ARG A 192 0.72 -18.41 15.06
CA ARG A 192 2.09 -18.50 14.54
C ARG A 192 2.36 -17.51 13.41
N LEU A 193 1.32 -16.88 12.87
CA LEU A 193 1.46 -15.98 11.73
C LEU A 193 1.82 -14.57 12.18
N PRO A 194 2.78 -13.91 11.51
CA PRO A 194 2.95 -12.47 11.62
C PRO A 194 1.64 -11.75 11.25
N ARG A 195 1.22 -10.78 12.07
CA ARG A 195 -0.05 -10.06 11.88
C ARG A 195 -0.17 -9.42 10.50
N ASP A 196 0.94 -8.95 9.94
CA ASP A 196 1.03 -8.30 8.64
C ASP A 196 0.85 -9.26 7.44
N GLN A 197 0.81 -10.58 7.67
CA GLN A 197 0.48 -11.57 6.64
C GLN A 197 -1.03 -11.76 6.46
N VAL A 198 -1.84 -11.41 7.47
CA VAL A 198 -3.30 -11.60 7.43
C VAL A 198 -3.96 -10.51 6.58
N LYS A 199 -3.93 -10.69 5.25
CA LYS A 199 -4.43 -9.70 4.27
C LYS A 199 -5.34 -10.35 3.24
N ASN A 200 -6.26 -9.56 2.67
CA ASN A 200 -7.19 -9.99 1.61
C ASN A 200 -6.53 -10.61 0.37
N ARG A 201 -5.21 -10.43 0.18
CA ARG A 201 -4.47 -11.06 -0.92
C ARG A 201 -4.23 -12.56 -0.70
N LEU A 202 -4.30 -13.07 0.54
CA LEU A 202 -4.06 -14.48 0.83
C LEU A 202 -4.94 -15.41 0.00
N LEU A 203 -6.24 -15.10 -0.14
CA LEU A 203 -7.15 -15.93 -0.95
C LEU A 203 -6.78 -15.94 -2.43
N ALA A 204 -6.35 -14.80 -2.98
CA ALA A 204 -5.90 -14.71 -4.37
C ALA A 204 -4.56 -15.46 -4.56
N ASN A 205 -3.63 -15.34 -3.62
CA ASN A 205 -2.34 -16.03 -3.66
C ASN A 205 -2.51 -17.55 -3.56
N TYR A 206 -3.33 -18.03 -2.63
CA TYR A 206 -3.64 -19.45 -2.50
C TYR A 206 -4.34 -20.00 -3.75
N CYS A 207 -5.26 -19.23 -4.34
CA CYS A 207 -5.88 -19.58 -5.62
C CYS A 207 -4.85 -19.66 -6.76
N ASP A 208 -3.80 -18.85 -6.75
CA ASP A 208 -2.74 -18.87 -7.77
C ASP A 208 -1.89 -20.14 -7.69
N GLN A 209 -1.62 -20.64 -6.48
CA GLN A 209 -0.88 -21.90 -6.26
C GLN A 209 -1.55 -23.10 -6.92
N LEU A 210 -2.87 -23.06 -7.11
CA LEU A 210 -3.63 -24.14 -7.74
C LEU A 210 -3.36 -24.30 -9.26
N ARG A 211 -2.59 -23.40 -9.89
CA ARG A 211 -2.15 -23.56 -11.30
C ARG A 211 -1.35 -24.84 -11.53
N GLU A 212 -0.77 -25.43 -10.48
CA GLU A 212 -0.12 -26.75 -10.56
C GLU A 212 -1.09 -27.86 -11.03
N PHE A 213 -2.38 -27.74 -10.70
CA PHE A 213 -3.38 -28.79 -10.97
C PHE A 213 -4.48 -28.39 -11.94
N TYR A 214 -4.70 -27.09 -12.14
CA TYR A 214 -5.80 -26.55 -12.93
C TYR A 214 -5.30 -25.66 -14.05
N ASP A 215 -6.06 -25.63 -15.14
CA ASP A 215 -5.79 -24.77 -16.28
C ASP A 215 -5.82 -23.28 -15.89
N ASP A 216 -4.91 -22.50 -16.47
CA ASP A 216 -4.77 -21.07 -16.23
C ASP A 216 -6.09 -20.31 -16.43
N ARG A 217 -6.93 -20.73 -17.38
CA ARG A 217 -8.23 -20.09 -17.63
C ARG A 217 -9.17 -20.25 -16.45
N ILE A 218 -9.17 -21.40 -15.78
CA ILE A 218 -10.00 -21.65 -14.60
C ILE A 218 -9.52 -20.78 -13.44
N ILE A 219 -8.21 -20.76 -13.18
CA ILE A 219 -7.62 -19.94 -12.11
C ILE A 219 -7.86 -18.45 -12.37
N ASN A 220 -7.69 -17.98 -13.60
CA ASN A 220 -7.96 -16.59 -13.95
C ASN A 220 -9.43 -16.21 -13.74
N ARG A 221 -10.39 -17.08 -14.10
CA ARG A 221 -11.83 -16.85 -13.82
C ARG A 221 -12.11 -16.83 -12.32
N ALA A 222 -11.52 -17.74 -11.54
CA ALA A 222 -11.68 -17.80 -10.09
C ALA A 222 -11.11 -16.56 -9.40
N GLN A 223 -9.90 -16.13 -9.79
CA GLN A 223 -9.29 -14.89 -9.30
C GLN A 223 -10.14 -13.66 -9.64
N TYR A 224 -10.74 -13.60 -10.83
CA TYR A 224 -11.63 -12.52 -11.20
C TYR A 224 -12.91 -12.50 -10.35
N LEU A 225 -13.51 -13.68 -10.08
CA LEU A 225 -14.64 -13.79 -9.16
C LEU A 225 -14.26 -13.33 -7.74
N ILE A 226 -13.15 -13.82 -7.19
CA ILE A 226 -12.62 -13.40 -5.87
C ILE A 226 -12.41 -11.88 -5.82
N GLN A 227 -11.86 -11.29 -6.89
CA GLN A 227 -11.66 -9.84 -7.00
C GLN A 227 -13.00 -9.08 -6.97
N MET A 228 -14.03 -9.59 -7.63
CA MET A 228 -15.36 -8.97 -7.64
C MET A 228 -16.04 -9.09 -6.28
N VAL A 229 -15.97 -10.25 -5.61
CA VAL A 229 -16.47 -10.37 -4.22
C VAL A 229 -15.74 -9.39 -3.31
N LYS A 230 -14.42 -9.28 -3.41
CA LYS A 230 -13.62 -8.30 -2.66
C LYS A 230 -14.06 -6.86 -2.90
N ARG A 231 -14.47 -6.49 -4.12
CA ARG A 231 -15.03 -5.16 -4.41
C ARG A 231 -16.36 -4.95 -3.69
N VAL A 232 -17.22 -5.97 -3.66
CA VAL A 232 -18.49 -5.92 -2.88
C VAL A 232 -18.20 -5.75 -1.39
N VAL A 233 -17.27 -6.52 -0.83
CA VAL A 233 -16.86 -6.39 0.59
C VAL A 233 -16.37 -4.97 0.87
N LYS A 234 -15.44 -4.45 0.06
CA LYS A 234 -14.90 -3.09 0.23
C LYS A 234 -15.96 -1.99 0.18
N ARG A 235 -17.01 -2.14 -0.65
CA ARG A 235 -18.11 -1.17 -0.70
C ARG A 235 -18.98 -1.17 0.55
N ASN A 236 -19.05 -2.29 1.25
CA ASN A 236 -19.88 -2.47 2.45
C ASN A 236 -19.06 -2.45 3.75
N PHE A 237 -17.74 -2.27 3.65
CA PHE A 237 -16.86 -2.24 4.81
C PHE A 237 -17.10 -0.95 5.60
N ASN A 238 -17.41 -1.07 6.89
CA ASN A 238 -17.80 0.10 7.67
C ASN A 238 -16.56 0.96 7.99
N HIS A 239 -16.43 2.12 7.37
CA HIS A 239 -15.28 2.98 7.61
C HIS A 239 -15.29 3.65 8.99
N GLN A 240 -16.42 3.70 9.70
CA GLN A 240 -16.57 4.37 11.00
C GLN A 240 -15.79 3.72 12.15
N TYR A 241 -15.24 2.53 11.94
CA TYR A 241 -14.34 1.89 12.91
C TYR A 241 -12.89 2.37 12.79
N PHE A 242 -12.53 3.08 11.73
CA PHE A 242 -11.27 3.82 11.68
C PHE A 242 -11.40 5.09 12.52
N TYR A 243 -10.30 5.51 13.14
CA TYR A 243 -10.22 6.83 13.77
C TYR A 243 -10.50 7.93 12.76
N GLU A 244 -11.08 9.03 13.23
CA GLU A 244 -11.33 10.18 12.40
C GLU A 244 -10.01 10.81 11.95
N THR A 245 -10.03 11.38 10.74
CA THR A 245 -8.86 12.00 10.13
C THR A 245 -8.29 13.10 11.02
N ARG A 246 -9.16 13.87 11.71
CA ARG A 246 -8.74 14.94 12.62
C ARG A 246 -8.07 14.40 13.87
N GLU A 247 -8.59 13.33 14.47
CA GLU A 247 -7.99 12.70 15.66
C GLU A 247 -6.56 12.23 15.37
N ILE A 248 -6.36 11.60 14.19
CA ILE A 248 -5.04 11.15 13.74
C ILE A 248 -4.10 12.33 13.50
N ILE A 249 -4.59 13.42 12.89
CA ILE A 249 -3.80 14.64 12.67
C ILE A 249 -3.41 15.28 14.00
N GLU A 250 -4.34 15.42 14.93
CA GLU A 250 -4.09 16.02 16.26
C GLU A 250 -3.03 15.24 17.03
N GLU A 251 -3.15 13.91 17.10
CA GLU A 251 -2.16 13.06 17.76
C GLU A 251 -0.78 13.14 17.07
N ALA A 252 -0.76 13.07 15.73
CA ALA A 252 0.50 13.19 14.99
C ALA A 252 1.16 14.57 15.19
N ARG A 253 0.37 15.65 15.22
CA ARG A 253 0.87 17.01 15.48
C ARG A 253 1.39 17.17 16.91
N ALA A 254 0.73 16.58 17.90
CA ALA A 254 1.19 16.61 19.29
C ALA A 254 2.58 15.96 19.45
N LEU A 255 2.88 14.96 18.62
CA LEU A 255 4.19 14.32 18.53
C LEU A 255 5.17 15.05 17.60
N GLY A 256 4.78 16.16 16.97
CA GLY A 256 5.61 16.91 16.03
C GLY A 256 5.83 16.18 14.70
N GLY A 257 4.87 15.36 14.26
CA GLY A 257 4.88 14.65 12.99
C GLY A 257 4.54 15.54 11.80
N GLY A 258 5.17 15.23 10.67
CA GLY A 258 4.83 15.77 9.36
C GLY A 258 3.70 14.95 8.73
N ILE A 259 2.75 15.63 8.10
CA ILE A 259 1.51 15.02 7.59
C ILE A 259 1.37 15.35 6.11
N VAL A 260 1.24 14.33 5.28
CA VAL A 260 1.08 14.47 3.83
C VAL A 260 -0.16 13.70 3.38
N ILE A 261 -0.94 14.29 2.49
CA ILE A 261 -2.06 13.59 1.84
C ILE A 261 -1.51 12.78 0.67
N PRO A 262 -1.53 11.44 0.72
CA PRO A 262 -1.13 10.60 -0.40
C PRO A 262 -2.22 10.53 -1.45
N HIS A 263 -1.84 9.99 -2.61
CA HIS A 263 -2.74 9.63 -3.73
C HIS A 263 -3.53 10.83 -4.29
N PRO A 264 -3.19 11.31 -5.50
CA PRO A 264 -3.89 12.44 -6.12
C PRO A 264 -5.42 12.29 -6.21
N GLU A 265 -5.96 11.06 -6.21
CA GLU A 265 -7.40 10.80 -6.23
C GLU A 265 -8.10 11.13 -4.90
N GLN A 266 -7.36 11.16 -3.79
CA GLN A 266 -7.85 11.61 -2.48
C GLN A 266 -7.85 13.14 -2.35
N PHE A 267 -7.25 13.84 -3.31
CA PHE A 267 -7.01 15.28 -3.24
C PHE A 267 -8.31 16.10 -3.18
N TRP A 268 -9.37 15.74 -3.91
CA TRP A 268 -10.56 16.57 -4.01
C TRP A 268 -11.41 16.66 -2.73
N PRO A 269 -11.76 15.53 -2.07
CA PRO A 269 -12.39 15.61 -0.77
C PRO A 269 -11.49 16.34 0.23
N VAL A 270 -10.22 15.98 0.29
CA VAL A 270 -9.34 16.45 1.35
C VAL A 270 -9.01 17.95 1.23
N LEU A 271 -8.82 18.48 0.02
CA LEU A 271 -8.54 19.91 -0.17
C LEU A 271 -9.70 20.80 0.33
N LEU A 272 -10.94 20.31 0.29
CA LEU A 272 -12.11 21.03 0.80
C LEU A 272 -12.25 20.98 2.32
N ALA A 273 -11.58 20.03 2.99
CA ALA A 273 -11.65 19.85 4.43
C ALA A 273 -10.73 20.78 5.23
N ASP A 274 -9.78 21.44 4.54
CA ASP A 274 -8.76 22.33 5.12
C ASP A 274 -8.01 21.70 6.30
N TYR A 275 -7.63 20.43 6.15
CA TYR A 275 -6.84 19.71 7.16
C TYR A 275 -5.47 20.38 7.38
N ASP A 276 -5.00 20.36 8.64
CA ASP A 276 -3.66 20.81 9.00
C ASP A 276 -2.60 19.80 8.53
N VAL A 277 -2.11 20.01 7.30
CA VAL A 277 -1.13 19.16 6.64
C VAL A 277 0.07 19.96 6.13
N ASP A 278 1.20 19.27 5.97
CA ASP A 278 2.42 19.85 5.43
C ASP A 278 2.43 19.93 3.91
N GLY A 279 1.66 19.07 3.24
CA GLY A 279 1.51 19.12 1.80
C GLY A 279 0.76 17.94 1.21
N TYR A 280 0.84 17.84 -0.11
CA TYR A 280 0.04 16.92 -0.90
C TYR A 280 0.90 16.17 -1.91
N GLU A 281 0.63 14.88 -2.05
CA GLU A 281 1.10 14.09 -3.18
C GLU A 281 0.29 14.46 -4.42
N VAL A 282 0.94 15.13 -5.38
CA VAL A 282 0.30 15.57 -6.63
C VAL A 282 0.54 14.61 -7.79
N TRP A 283 1.44 13.65 -7.60
CA TRP A 283 1.77 12.61 -8.56
C TRP A 283 2.05 11.31 -7.84
N ASN A 284 1.52 10.23 -8.40
CA ASN A 284 1.99 8.87 -8.15
C ASN A 284 1.95 8.08 -9.47
N PRO A 285 2.55 6.88 -9.55
CA PRO A 285 2.54 6.11 -10.79
C PRO A 285 1.15 5.72 -11.30
N GLN A 286 0.13 5.71 -10.44
CA GLN A 286 -1.26 5.31 -10.76
C GLN A 286 -2.13 6.48 -11.24
N SER A 287 -1.79 7.71 -10.86
CA SER A 287 -2.53 8.93 -11.16
C SER A 287 -1.59 10.05 -11.56
N GLN A 288 -1.38 10.15 -12.87
CA GLN A 288 -0.48 11.10 -13.49
C GLN A 288 -1.24 12.22 -14.23
N GLU A 289 -2.49 11.96 -14.64
CA GLU A 289 -3.29 12.81 -15.53
C GLU A 289 -3.43 14.24 -15.03
N TYR A 290 -3.64 14.44 -13.73
CA TYR A 290 -3.92 15.75 -13.13
C TYR A 290 -2.72 16.43 -12.49
N THR A 291 -1.51 15.89 -12.65
CA THR A 291 -0.31 16.35 -11.92
C THR A 291 -0.07 17.85 -12.07
N GLU A 292 -0.03 18.35 -13.31
CA GLU A 292 0.21 19.78 -13.59
C GLU A 292 -0.88 20.66 -12.97
N PHE A 293 -2.13 20.22 -13.07
CA PHE A 293 -3.26 20.92 -12.49
C PHE A 293 -3.14 20.99 -10.95
N LEU A 294 -2.80 19.88 -10.29
CA LEU A 294 -2.68 19.79 -8.84
C LEU A 294 -1.53 20.64 -8.31
N ILE A 295 -0.38 20.66 -9.00
CA ILE A 295 0.74 21.58 -8.71
C ILE A 295 0.22 23.03 -8.71
N ASN A 296 -0.52 23.41 -9.75
CA ASN A 296 -1.07 24.76 -9.86
C ASN A 296 -2.09 25.08 -8.76
N VAL A 297 -2.90 24.11 -8.32
CA VAL A 297 -3.82 24.30 -7.20
C VAL A 297 -3.07 24.57 -5.91
N VAL A 298 -2.08 23.74 -5.56
CA VAL A 298 -1.25 23.94 -4.35
C VAL A 298 -0.52 25.28 -4.42
N ALA A 299 0.05 25.63 -5.57
CA ALA A 299 0.73 26.91 -5.76
C ALA A 299 -0.22 28.11 -5.60
N ARG A 300 -1.46 28.03 -6.07
CA ARG A 300 -2.48 29.07 -5.86
C ARG A 300 -2.90 29.17 -4.40
N GLN A 301 -3.12 28.03 -3.73
CA GLN A 301 -3.46 28.00 -2.31
C GLN A 301 -2.36 28.67 -1.47
N ASN A 302 -1.09 28.41 -1.77
CA ASN A 302 0.04 29.07 -1.11
C ASN A 302 0.08 30.59 -1.32
N LYS A 303 -0.42 31.11 -2.45
CA LYS A 303 -0.52 32.57 -2.68
C LYS A 303 -1.61 33.23 -1.86
N SER A 304 -2.68 32.50 -1.54
CA SER A 304 -3.78 32.97 -0.70
C SER A 304 -3.58 32.73 0.80
N ARG A 305 -2.61 31.89 1.19
CA ARG A 305 -2.28 31.63 2.59
C ARG A 305 -1.70 32.88 3.25
N SER A 306 -1.98 33.05 4.54
CA SER A 306 -1.40 34.13 5.33
C SER A 306 0.12 33.93 5.47
N ARG A 307 0.86 35.02 5.71
CA ARG A 307 2.32 34.95 5.91
C ARG A 307 2.73 34.16 7.16
N GLU A 308 1.81 33.98 8.10
CA GLU A 308 2.02 33.23 9.34
C GLU A 308 1.85 31.72 9.12
N GLN A 309 1.13 31.32 8.07
CA GLN A 309 0.96 29.92 7.71
C GLN A 309 2.14 29.43 6.87
N ARG A 310 2.64 28.24 7.22
CA ARG A 310 3.65 27.57 6.39
C ARG A 310 3.06 27.25 5.01
N PRO A 311 3.85 27.38 3.93
CA PRO A 311 3.41 26.97 2.61
C PRO A 311 3.24 25.45 2.57
N LEU A 312 2.22 24.99 1.85
CA LEU A 312 2.04 23.58 1.53
C LEU A 312 3.15 23.12 0.59
N LEU A 313 3.74 21.96 0.89
CA LEU A 313 4.73 21.32 0.06
C LEU A 313 4.05 20.45 -1.01
N ILE A 314 4.78 20.25 -2.11
CA ILE A 314 4.36 19.40 -3.21
C ILE A 314 5.22 18.15 -3.15
N PHE A 315 4.56 17.00 -3.00
CA PHE A 315 5.19 15.70 -2.96
C PHE A 315 4.88 14.93 -4.24
N LEU A 316 5.84 14.13 -4.69
CA LEU A 316 5.62 13.05 -5.64
C LEU A 316 5.91 11.77 -4.83
N GLY A 317 5.08 10.74 -4.94
CA GLY A 317 5.30 9.46 -4.27
C GLY A 317 5.50 8.36 -5.29
N ASP A 318 6.46 7.47 -5.05
CA ASP A 318 6.75 6.38 -5.97
C ASP A 318 5.85 5.15 -5.74
N ASP A 319 5.21 5.05 -4.57
CA ASP A 319 4.27 3.97 -4.19
C ASP A 319 4.85 2.58 -4.54
N THR A 320 6.14 2.40 -4.26
CA THR A 320 6.85 1.14 -4.53
C THR A 320 6.50 0.12 -3.46
N HIS A 321 6.14 -1.10 -3.88
CA HIS A 321 5.93 -2.25 -2.99
C HIS A 321 7.07 -3.26 -3.14
N MET A 322 7.87 -3.43 -2.10
CA MET A 322 9.08 -4.26 -2.15
C MET A 322 8.81 -5.76 -2.20
N GLY A 323 7.71 -6.24 -1.62
CA GLY A 323 7.32 -7.66 -1.68
C GLY A 323 7.06 -8.13 -3.11
N GLU A 324 6.65 -7.25 -4.02
CA GLU A 324 6.49 -7.62 -5.44
C GLU A 324 7.82 -8.01 -6.10
N LYS A 325 8.96 -7.45 -5.64
CA LYS A 325 10.29 -7.77 -6.19
C LYS A 325 10.79 -9.15 -5.80
N SER A 326 10.19 -9.77 -4.78
CA SER A 326 10.54 -11.11 -4.34
C SER A 326 9.93 -12.21 -5.22
N LYS A 327 8.90 -11.89 -6.01
CA LYS A 327 8.21 -12.88 -6.84
C LYS A 327 9.01 -13.20 -8.11
N PRO A 328 8.85 -14.40 -8.70
CA PRO A 328 9.35 -14.68 -10.04
C PRO A 328 8.77 -13.70 -11.07
N PRO A 329 9.54 -13.26 -12.08
CA PRO A 329 9.10 -12.25 -13.06
C PRO A 329 7.77 -12.52 -13.75
N GLU A 330 7.47 -13.79 -14.03
CA GLU A 330 6.24 -14.27 -14.65
C GLU A 330 5.00 -14.11 -13.76
N HIS A 331 5.19 -14.07 -12.44
CA HIS A 331 4.12 -13.89 -11.44
C HIS A 331 4.03 -12.44 -10.92
N GLN A 332 4.88 -11.54 -11.42
CA GLN A 332 4.87 -10.15 -11.02
C GLN A 332 3.78 -9.35 -11.74
N ASN A 333 3.13 -8.45 -11.00
CA ASN A 333 2.42 -7.33 -11.61
C ASN A 333 3.45 -6.37 -12.21
N LYS A 334 3.51 -6.28 -13.55
CA LYS A 334 4.52 -5.50 -14.28
C LYS A 334 4.59 -4.02 -13.87
N GLU A 335 3.45 -3.38 -13.63
CA GLU A 335 3.41 -1.98 -13.22
C GLU A 335 4.00 -1.79 -11.81
N LYS A 336 3.61 -2.64 -10.85
CA LYS A 336 4.16 -2.60 -9.49
C LYS A 336 5.63 -3.03 -9.44
N SER A 337 6.04 -3.97 -10.28
CA SER A 337 7.42 -4.43 -10.34
C SER A 337 8.37 -3.47 -11.06
N ALA A 338 7.85 -2.56 -11.90
CA ALA A 338 8.65 -1.50 -12.51
C ALA A 338 9.04 -0.38 -11.51
N ARG A 339 8.14 -0.01 -10.60
CA ARG A 339 8.35 1.09 -9.63
C ARG A 339 9.60 0.87 -8.77
N GLN A 340 10.36 1.91 -8.51
CA GLN A 340 11.54 1.86 -7.65
C GLN A 340 11.47 2.98 -6.62
N ILE A 341 11.92 2.68 -5.40
CA ILE A 341 12.05 3.66 -4.32
C ILE A 341 12.89 4.82 -4.84
N GLY A 342 12.35 6.04 -4.80
CA GLY A 342 13.04 7.25 -5.22
C GLY A 342 13.08 7.51 -6.74
N VAL A 343 12.53 6.62 -7.57
CA VAL A 343 12.36 6.89 -9.02
C VAL A 343 10.99 7.50 -9.27
N GLN A 344 11.01 8.81 -9.46
CA GLN A 344 9.82 9.64 -9.64
C GLN A 344 9.96 10.40 -10.96
N THR A 345 9.52 9.77 -12.05
CA THR A 345 9.75 10.26 -13.43
C THR A 345 9.14 11.62 -13.70
N ALA A 346 8.15 12.04 -12.91
CA ALA A 346 7.53 13.35 -13.01
C ALA A 346 8.50 14.52 -12.76
N TRP A 347 9.61 14.32 -12.03
CA TRP A 347 10.64 15.36 -11.90
C TRP A 347 11.41 15.63 -13.19
N ASP A 348 11.40 14.69 -14.14
CA ASP A 348 12.15 14.78 -15.39
C ASP A 348 11.23 15.12 -16.58
N ASP A 349 9.91 15.18 -16.35
CA ASP A 349 8.93 15.62 -17.34
C ASP A 349 8.98 17.15 -17.48
N ILE A 350 9.10 17.66 -18.70
CA ILE A 350 9.30 19.09 -18.99
C ILE A 350 8.10 19.94 -18.52
N ALA A 351 6.87 19.47 -18.73
CA ALA A 351 5.66 20.23 -18.38
C ALA A 351 5.49 20.30 -16.85
N ILE A 352 5.72 19.16 -16.18
CA ILE A 352 5.68 19.07 -14.72
C ILE A 352 6.81 19.92 -14.11
N THR A 353 8.04 19.80 -14.61
CA THR A 353 9.20 20.56 -14.14
C THR A 353 8.96 22.06 -14.25
N LYS A 354 8.41 22.54 -15.36
CA LYS A 354 8.07 23.96 -15.53
C LYS A 354 7.09 24.44 -14.46
N SER A 355 6.08 23.62 -14.13
CA SER A 355 5.09 23.93 -13.11
C SER A 355 5.68 23.90 -11.69
N LEU A 356 6.56 22.94 -11.39
CA LEU A 356 7.30 22.87 -10.12
C LEU A 356 8.21 24.09 -9.95
N CYS A 357 8.95 24.49 -10.99
CA CYS A 357 9.76 25.71 -11.00
C CYS A 357 8.90 26.95 -10.73
N ALA A 358 7.73 27.07 -11.36
CA ALA A 358 6.80 28.17 -11.13
C ALA A 358 6.22 28.17 -9.69
N ALA A 359 6.11 26.99 -9.07
CA ALA A 359 5.75 26.81 -7.67
C ALA A 359 6.93 26.96 -6.70
N ASN A 360 8.14 27.26 -7.21
CA ASN A 360 9.39 27.34 -6.45
C ASN A 360 9.63 26.05 -5.64
N MET A 361 9.54 24.89 -6.30
CA MET A 361 9.73 23.57 -5.71
C MET A 361 10.72 22.74 -6.55
N ASP A 362 11.66 22.09 -5.88
CA ASP A 362 12.53 21.07 -6.43
C ASP A 362 12.88 20.05 -5.33
N ARG A 363 13.60 18.97 -5.69
CA ARG A 363 13.97 17.91 -4.73
C ARG A 363 14.81 18.43 -3.56
N ASN A 364 15.77 19.32 -3.80
CA ASN A 364 16.65 19.85 -2.76
C ASN A 364 15.85 20.65 -1.74
N LYS A 365 15.04 21.58 -2.25
CA LYS A 365 14.19 22.41 -1.40
C LYS A 365 13.16 21.58 -0.65
N LEU A 366 12.59 20.55 -1.28
CA LEU A 366 11.67 19.63 -0.60
C LEU A 366 12.36 18.94 0.58
N ILE A 367 13.60 18.46 0.42
CA ILE A 367 14.37 17.86 1.52
C ILE A 367 14.63 18.90 2.61
N ASP A 368 15.14 20.08 2.27
CA ASP A 368 15.47 21.15 3.23
C ASP A 368 14.24 21.53 4.09
N GLU A 369 13.14 21.85 3.41
CA GLU A 369 11.91 22.31 4.04
C GLU A 369 11.24 21.20 4.86
N TYR A 370 11.19 19.98 4.32
CA TYR A 370 10.47 18.91 5.00
C TYR A 370 11.26 18.34 6.18
N SER A 371 12.58 18.13 6.04
CA SER A 371 13.44 17.74 7.17
C SER A 371 13.37 18.80 8.28
N SER A 372 13.42 20.10 7.95
CA SER A 372 13.28 21.16 8.95
C SER A 372 11.95 21.12 9.70
N ARG A 373 10.85 20.70 9.06
CA ARG A 373 9.55 20.53 9.73
C ARG A 373 9.51 19.32 10.64
N LEU A 374 10.19 18.24 10.24
CA LEU A 374 10.29 17.02 11.02
C LEU A 374 11.21 17.18 12.24
N GLY A 375 12.05 18.22 12.27
CA GLY A 375 12.79 18.69 13.45
C GLY A 375 14.23 18.20 13.47
#